data_AF-A0A1G8I497-F1
#
_entry.id   AF-A0A1G8I497-F1
#
_cell.length_a   1.000
_cell.length_b   1.000
_cell.length_c   1.000
_cell.angle_alpha   90.00
_cell.angle_beta   90.00
_cell.angle_gamma   90.00
#
_symmetry.space_group_name_H-M   'P 1'
#
loop_
_entity.id
_entity.type
_entity.pdbx_description
1 polymer ?
#
loop_
_entity_poly.entity_id
_entity_poly.type
_entity_poly.pdbx_seq_one_letter_code
_entity_poly.pdbx_strand_id
1 'polypeptide(L)' 'MHIGHNADDLDHESLAMRHLGEGILKERAGYLYEALNEYMVAGALDPDSEFIIEKLSELKRKMGL' A
#
# COMPACT_ATOMS: atom_id res chain seq x y z
N MET A 1 9.43 -30.28 -16.42
CA MET A 1 10.31 -29.27 -15.80
C MET A 1 10.47 -28.15 -16.81
N HIS A 2 9.70 -27.07 -16.67
CA HIS A 2 9.87 -25.83 -17.43
C HIS A 2 10.14 -24.74 -16.40
N ILE A 3 11.36 -24.23 -16.44
CA ILE A 3 11.86 -23.14 -15.60
C ILE A 3 11.54 -21.85 -16.33
N GLY A 4 10.90 -20.91 -15.63
CA GLY A 4 10.60 -19.58 -16.15
C GLY A 4 9.59 -18.82 -15.29
N HIS A 5 9.71 -18.85 -13.96
CA HIS A 5 9.09 -17.80 -13.16
C HIS A 5 9.98 -16.57 -13.33
N ASN A 6 9.63 -15.70 -14.29
CA ASN A 6 10.15 -14.35 -14.31
C ASN A 6 9.68 -13.68 -13.02
N ALA A 7 10.57 -13.52 -12.06
CA ALA A 7 10.34 -12.71 -10.86
C ALA A 7 10.24 -11.19 -11.18
N ASP A 8 10.04 -10.85 -12.46
CA ASP A 8 10.08 -9.51 -13.05
C ASP A 8 8.66 -9.00 -13.38
N ASP A 9 7.68 -9.89 -13.53
CA ASP A 9 6.25 -9.52 -13.65
C ASP A 9 5.64 -9.43 -12.25
N LEU A 10 6.21 -8.58 -11.38
CA LEU A 10 5.48 -8.19 -10.18
C LEU A 10 4.36 -7.26 -10.66
N ASP A 11 3.18 -7.82 -10.89
CA ASP A 11 2.00 -7.05 -11.29
C ASP A 11 1.86 -5.83 -10.37
N HIS A 12 1.65 -4.65 -10.94
CA HIS A 12 1.47 -3.43 -10.15
C HIS A 12 0.37 -3.59 -9.09
N GLU A 13 -0.65 -4.41 -9.38
CA GLU A 13 -1.68 -4.84 -8.44
C GLU A 13 -1.10 -5.63 -7.25
N SER A 14 -0.25 -6.63 -7.50
CA SER A 14 0.42 -7.42 -6.45
C SER A 14 1.34 -6.54 -5.58
N LEU A 15 2.02 -5.55 -6.19
CA LEU A 15 2.85 -4.61 -5.46
C LEU A 15 2.02 -3.64 -4.62
N ALA A 16 0.92 -3.12 -5.17
CA ALA A 16 -0.02 -2.25 -4.47
C ALA A 16 -0.60 -2.94 -3.24
N MET A 17 -1.05 -4.19 -3.37
CA MET A 17 -1.56 -4.99 -2.25
C MET A 17 -0.51 -5.22 -1.17
N ARG A 18 0.76 -5.43 -1.54
CA ARG A 18 1.85 -5.57 -0.57
C ARG A 18 2.04 -4.30 0.25
N HIS A 19 2.16 -3.15 -0.42
CA HIS A 19 2.30 -1.86 0.26
C HIS A 19 1.06 -1.51 1.11
N LEU A 20 -0.14 -1.83 0.62
CA LEU A 20 -1.37 -1.70 1.41
C LEU A 20 -1.32 -2.55 2.69
N GLY A 21 -0.88 -3.80 2.60
CA GLY A 21 -0.73 -4.68 3.77
C GLY A 21 0.27 -4.14 4.80
N GLU A 22 1.45 -3.72 4.34
CA GLU A 22 2.49 -3.12 5.20
C GLU A 22 1.99 -1.84 5.88
N GLY A 23 1.25 -0.99 5.15
CA GLY A 23 0.62 0.21 5.70
C GLY A 23 -0.36 -0.10 6.83
N ILE A 24 -1.21 -1.13 6.66
CA ILE A 24 -2.16 -1.57 7.71
C ILE A 24 -1.42 -2.05 8.96
N LEU A 25 -0.33 -2.81 8.79
CA LEU A 25 0.47 -3.31 9.92
C LEU A 25 1.13 -2.16 10.68
N LYS A 26 1.75 -1.22 9.96
CA LYS A 26 2.40 -0.03 10.53
C LYS A 26 1.39 0.89 11.22
N GLU A 27 0.21 1.08 10.64
CA GLU A 27 -0.86 1.87 11.23
C GLU A 27 -1.31 1.27 12.57
N ARG A 28 -1.54 -0.05 12.60
CA ARG A 28 -1.92 -0.77 13.83
C ARG A 28 -0.83 -0.73 14.90
N ALA A 29 0.42 -0.68 14.49
CA ALA A 29 1.56 -0.52 15.39
C ALA A 29 1.77 0.94 15.87
N GLY A 30 1.02 1.91 15.34
CA GLY A 30 1.13 3.33 15.70
C GLY A 30 2.19 4.10 14.90
N TYR A 31 2.85 3.46 13.92
CA TYR A 31 3.82 4.09 13.04
C TYR A 31 3.13 4.85 11.90
N LEU A 32 2.40 5.92 12.25
CA LEU A 32 1.49 6.61 11.33
C LEU A 32 2.19 7.21 10.09
N TYR A 33 3.39 7.77 10.25
CA TYR A 33 4.15 8.31 9.10
C TYR A 33 4.62 7.21 8.14
N GLU A 34 5.04 6.06 8.68
CA GLU A 34 5.46 4.94 7.85
C GLU A 34 4.25 4.31 7.15
N ALA A 35 3.12 4.19 7.85
CA ALA A 35 1.86 3.76 7.24
C ALA A 35 1.42 4.68 6.10
N LEU A 36 1.59 6.00 6.27
CA LEU A 36 1.27 6.99 5.24
C LEU A 36 2.15 6.80 4.01
N ASN A 37 3.45 6.58 4.21
CA ASN A 37 4.36 6.28 3.10
C ASN A 37 3.93 5.04 2.33
N GLU A 38 3.63 3.94 3.03
CA GLU A 38 3.19 2.70 2.37
C GLU A 38 1.87 2.89 1.59
N TYR A 39 0.87 3.55 2.17
CA TYR A 39 -0.38 3.82 1.49
C TYR A 39 -0.22 4.76 0.29
N MET A 40 0.71 5.72 0.34
CA MET A 40 1.03 6.58 -0.81
C MET A 40 1.66 5.79 -1.95
N VAL A 41 2.56 4.86 -1.65
CA VAL A 41 3.14 3.97 -2.67
C VAL A 41 2.07 3.06 -3.26
N ALA A 42 1.21 2.46 -2.41
CA ALA A 42 0.09 1.64 -2.87
C ALA A 42 -0.84 2.42 -3.82
N GLY A 43 -1.18 3.67 -3.47
CA GLY A 43 -2.06 4.52 -4.29
C GLY A 43 -1.38 5.03 -5.57
N ALA A 44 -0.05 5.11 -5.62
CA ALA A 44 0.66 5.40 -6.86
C ALA A 44 0.66 4.21 -7.83
N LEU A 45 0.54 2.99 -7.31
CA LEU A 45 0.51 1.74 -8.09
C LEU A 45 -0.91 1.36 -8.52
N ASP A 46 -1.91 1.68 -7.70
CA ASP A 46 -3.33 1.48 -7.97
C ASP A 46 -4.13 2.76 -7.61
N PRO A 47 -4.12 3.78 -8.51
CA PRO A 47 -4.70 5.09 -8.23
C PRO A 47 -6.22 5.11 -8.21
N ASP A 48 -6.89 4.12 -8.82
CA ASP A 48 -8.34 4.00 -8.88
C ASP A 48 -8.90 3.19 -7.69
N SER A 49 -8.04 2.74 -6.78
CA SER A 49 -8.42 1.97 -5.60
C SER A 49 -9.13 2.81 -4.55
N GLU A 50 -10.46 2.74 -4.53
CA GLU A 50 -11.28 3.42 -3.51
C GLU A 50 -10.84 3.05 -2.08
N PHE A 51 -10.42 1.80 -1.86
CA PHE A 51 -9.96 1.34 -0.56
C PHE A 51 -8.68 2.05 -0.10
N ILE A 52 -7.69 2.22 -0.99
CA ILE A 52 -6.44 2.91 -0.66
C ILE A 52 -6.70 4.40 -0.43
N ILE A 53 -7.56 5.01 -1.24
CA ILE A 53 -7.97 6.41 -1.08
C ILE A 53 -8.66 6.65 0.27
N GLU A 54 -9.54 5.74 0.68
CA GLU A 54 -10.18 5.78 1.99
C GLU A 54 -9.15 5.67 3.12
N LYS A 55 -8.23 4.70 3.04
CA LYS A 55 -7.17 4.49 4.05
C LYS A 55 -6.26 5.72 4.19
N LEU A 56 -5.85 6.33 3.09
CA LEU A 56 -5.09 7.57 3.10
C LEU A 56 -5.86 8.71 3.77
N SER A 57 -7.14 8.85 3.47
CA SER A 57 -8.00 9.88 4.03
C SER A 57 -8.22 9.69 5.54
N GLU A 58 -8.48 8.46 5.98
CA GLU A 58 -8.57 8.08 7.39
C GLU A 58 -7.29 8.38 8.15
N LEU A 59 -6.14 7.98 7.59
CA LEU A 59 -4.85 8.16 8.22
C LEU A 59 -4.46 9.64 8.33
N LYS A 60 -4.67 10.44 7.29
CA LYS A 60 -4.44 11.89 7.33
C LYS A 60 -5.28 12.56 8.42
N ARG A 61 -6.56 12.20 8.54
CA ARG A 61 -7.41 12.68 9.65
C ARG A 61 -6.85 12.29 11.03
N LYS A 62 -6.37 11.06 11.21
CA LYS A 62 -5.74 10.62 12.48
C LYS A 62 -4.47 11.40 12.81
N MET A 63 -3.72 11.81 11.79
CA MET A 63 -2.49 12.59 11.91
C MET A 63 -2.75 14.10 12.05
N GLY A 64 -3.97 14.57 11.77
CA GLY A 64 -4.29 16.00 11.74
C GLY A 64 -3.78 16.72 10.48
N LEU A 65 -3.63 15.99 9.37
CA LEU A 65 -3.21 16.48 8.05
C LEU A 65 -4.41 16.72 7.11
#